data_AF-A0A0B4JT78-F1
#
_entry.id   AF-A0A0B4JT78-F1
#
_cell.length_a   1.000
_cell.length_b   1.000
_cell.length_c   1.000
_cell.angle_alpha   90.00
_cell.angle_beta   90.00
_cell.angle_gamma   90.00
#
_symmetry.space_group_name_H-M   'P 1'
#
loop_
_entity.id
_entity.type
_entity.pdbx_description
1 polymer ?
#
loop_
_entity_poly.entity_id
_entity_poly.type
_entity_poly.pdbx_seq_one_letter_code
_entity_poly.pdbx_strand_id
1 'polypeptide(L)' 'PPAYVKTFQGPPHGIQVERDKLNKYGRPLLGCTIKPKLGLSAKNYGRAVYECLRGGLDFTKDDENVNSQPFMRWRERF' A
#
# COMPACT_ATOMS: atom_id res chain seq x y z
N PRO A 1 -21.55 -23.05 9.12
CA PRO A 1 -21.66 -24.23 8.23
C PRO A 1 -20.87 -24.04 6.93
N PRO A 2 -20.20 -25.07 6.38
CA PRO A 2 -19.43 -24.95 5.13
C PRO A 2 -20.25 -24.40 3.95
N ALA A 3 -21.55 -24.67 3.92
CA ALA A 3 -22.46 -24.13 2.89
C ALA A 3 -22.57 -22.60 2.93
N TYR A 4 -22.60 -21.98 4.12
CA TYR A 4 -22.63 -20.52 4.27
C TYR A 4 -21.27 -19.89 3.91
N VAL A 5 -20.15 -20.52 4.28
CA VAL A 5 -18.82 -19.97 3.96
C VAL A 5 -18.57 -19.94 2.45
N LYS A 6 -19.09 -20.92 1.70
CA LYS A 6 -18.97 -21.00 0.24
C LYS A 6 -19.77 -19.93 -0.52
N THR A 7 -20.63 -19.15 0.15
CA THR A 7 -21.32 -18.02 -0.51
C THR A 7 -20.44 -16.78 -0.64
N PHE A 8 -19.26 -16.78 -0.02
CA PHE A 8 -18.30 -15.68 -0.08
C PHE A 8 -17.10 -16.06 -0.97
N GLN A 9 -16.60 -15.10 -1.75
CA GLN A 9 -15.49 -15.34 -2.70
C GLN A 9 -14.13 -15.52 -2.02
N GLY A 10 -13.97 -15.01 -0.79
CA GLY A 10 -12.69 -14.96 -0.11
C GLY A 10 -11.71 -13.95 -0.73
N PRO A 11 -10.43 -13.96 -0.30
CA PRO A 11 -9.43 -13.03 -0.80
C PRO A 11 -8.98 -13.41 -2.23
N PRO A 12 -8.90 -12.44 -3.17
CA PRO A 12 -8.54 -12.74 -4.57
C PRO A 12 -7.07 -13.12 -4.76
N HIS A 13 -6.18 -12.72 -3.85
CA HIS A 13 -4.74 -13.03 -3.91
C HIS A 13 -4.29 -13.87 -2.71
N GLY A 14 -4.61 -13.40 -1.49
CA GLY A 14 -4.10 -14.01 -0.27
C GLY A 14 -2.57 -13.97 -0.18
N ILE A 15 -2.03 -14.63 0.85
CA ILE A 15 -0.61 -14.54 1.20
C ILE A 15 0.30 -15.10 0.09
N GLN A 16 -0.10 -16.20 -0.55
CA GLN A 16 0.74 -16.88 -1.54
C GLN A 16 0.98 -15.98 -2.76
N VAL A 17 -0.09 -15.47 -3.37
CA VAL A 17 0.02 -14.62 -4.57
C VAL A 17 0.70 -13.29 -4.24
N GLU A 18 0.48 -12.70 -3.06
CA GLU A 18 1.19 -11.49 -2.65
C GLU A 18 2.71 -11.70 -2.52
N ARG A 19 3.14 -12.85 -1.98
CA ARG A 19 4.57 -13.21 -1.91
C ARG A 19 5.17 -13.46 -3.28
N ASP A 20 4.44 -14.12 -4.16
CA ASP A 20 4.88 -14.39 -5.54
C ASP A 20 5.03 -13.08 -6.32
N LYS A 21 4.09 -12.13 -6.18
CA LYS A 21 4.18 -10.82 -6.83
C LYS A 21 5.38 -9.98 -6.37
N LEU A 22 5.75 -10.08 -5.09
CA LEU A 22 6.89 -9.34 -4.54
C LEU A 22 8.22 -10.12 -4.62
N ASN A 23 8.17 -11.40 -4.97
CA ASN A 23 9.30 -12.34 -4.92
C ASN A 23 10.02 -12.32 -3.55
N LYS A 24 9.24 -12.37 -2.45
CA LYS A 24 9.75 -12.31 -1.07
C LYS A 24 9.22 -13.49 -0.24
N TYR A 25 10.14 -14.35 0.19
CA TYR A 25 9.85 -15.55 0.98
C TYR A 25 10.71 -15.60 2.24
N GLY A 26 10.32 -16.45 3.19
CA GLY A 26 11.12 -16.71 4.41
C GLY A 26 11.22 -15.55 5.39
N ARG A 27 10.58 -14.40 5.12
CA ARG A 27 10.54 -13.25 6.03
C ARG A 27 9.18 -12.52 6.01
N PRO A 28 8.87 -11.74 7.06
CA PRO A 28 7.77 -10.78 7.04
C PRO A 28 7.96 -9.73 5.94
N LEU A 29 6.85 -9.19 5.44
CA LEU A 29 6.86 -8.00 4.58
C LEU A 29 6.85 -6.74 5.43
N LEU A 30 7.65 -5.75 5.05
CA LEU A 30 7.77 -4.49 5.77
C LEU A 30 7.11 -3.38 4.96
N GLY A 31 6.28 -2.56 5.60
CA GLY A 31 5.72 -1.39 4.96
C GLY A 31 5.40 -0.27 5.94
N CYS A 32 5.12 0.91 5.40
CA CYS A 32 4.81 2.08 6.20
C CYS A 32 3.66 2.91 5.60
N THR A 33 3.05 3.74 6.44
CA THR A 33 2.16 4.82 5.99
C THR A 33 2.99 6.09 5.84
N ILE A 34 2.87 6.78 4.71
CA ILE A 34 3.62 8.02 4.47
C ILE A 34 3.16 9.12 5.43
N LYS A 35 4.12 9.89 5.95
CA LYS A 35 3.91 11.02 6.86
C LYS A 35 4.60 12.29 6.32
N PRO A 36 4.12 13.50 6.68
CA PRO A 36 2.95 13.79 7.52
C PRO A 36 1.63 13.33 6.86
N LYS A 37 0.61 13.14 7.70
CA LYS A 37 -0.68 12.57 7.30
C LYS A 37 -1.33 13.28 6.12
N LEU A 38 -1.32 14.61 6.13
CA LEU A 38 -1.86 15.48 5.08
C LEU A 38 -0.92 16.66 4.83
N GLY A 39 -1.10 17.35 3.70
CA GLY A 39 -0.38 18.59 3.39
C GLY A 39 0.90 18.42 2.57
N LEU A 40 1.29 17.19 2.21
CA LEU A 40 2.33 16.97 1.21
C LEU A 40 1.79 17.24 -0.19
N SER A 41 2.60 17.88 -1.04
CA SER A 41 2.38 17.87 -2.49
C SER A 41 2.69 16.49 -3.07
N ALA A 42 2.12 16.19 -4.24
CA ALA A 42 2.38 14.92 -4.95
C ALA A 42 3.88 14.66 -5.16
N LYS A 43 4.66 15.70 -5.49
CA LYS A 43 6.12 15.59 -5.68
C LYS A 43 6.84 15.19 -4.39
N ASN A 44 6.52 15.83 -3.27
CA ASN A 44 7.16 15.51 -1.99
C ASN A 44 6.69 14.15 -1.46
N TYR A 45 5.43 13.78 -1.71
CA TYR A 45 4.91 12.45 -1.45
C TYR A 45 5.69 11.37 -2.22
N GLY A 46 5.89 11.57 -3.52
CA GLY A 46 6.68 10.67 -4.36
C GLY A 46 8.14 10.53 -3.88
N ARG A 47 8.75 11.61 -3.39
CA ARG A 47 10.08 11.53 -2.77
C ARG A 47 10.07 10.68 -1.50
N ALA A 48 9.09 10.86 -0.62
CA ALA A 48 8.98 10.05 0.59
C ALA A 48 8.79 8.56 0.27
N VAL A 49 7.92 8.25 -0.69
CA VAL A 49 7.72 6.88 -1.21
C VAL A 49 9.04 6.29 -1.73
N TYR A 50 9.76 7.05 -2.56
CA TYR A 50 11.04 6.61 -3.12
C TYR A 50 12.06 6.27 -2.03
N GLU A 51 12.28 7.18 -1.07
CA GLU A 51 13.26 6.96 0.02
C GLU A 51 12.88 5.75 0.89
N CYS A 52 11.59 5.58 1.20
CA CYS A 52 11.11 4.44 1.98
C CYS A 52 11.34 3.09 1.26
N LEU A 53 11.03 3.01 -0.03
CA LEU A 53 11.23 1.79 -0.81
C LEU A 53 12.74 1.52 -1.03
N ARG A 54 13.51 2.57 -1.35
CA ARG A 54 14.96 2.47 -1.52
C ARG A 54 15.67 2.08 -0.23
N GLY A 55 15.12 2.46 0.92
CA GLY A 55 15.57 2.11 2.26
C GLY A 55 15.23 0.68 2.70
N GLY A 56 14.48 -0.08 1.90
CA GLY A 56 14.27 -1.51 2.11
C GLY A 56 12.86 -1.91 2.56
N LEU A 57 11.87 -0.99 2.55
CA LEU A 57 10.47 -1.38 2.69
C LEU A 57 9.98 -2.08 1.42
N ASP A 58 9.10 -3.07 1.59
CA ASP A 58 8.48 -3.81 0.49
C ASP A 58 7.31 -3.04 -0.13
N PHE A 59 6.61 -2.23 0.67
CA PHE A 59 5.52 -1.37 0.20
C PHE A 59 5.35 -0.13 1.08
N THR A 60 4.68 0.88 0.52
CA THR A 60 4.19 2.04 1.27
C THR A 60 2.70 2.16 1.03
N LYS A 61 2.00 2.90 1.90
CA LYS A 61 0.58 3.21 1.71
C LYS A 61 0.27 4.68 1.97
N ASP A 62 -0.75 5.15 1.26
CA ASP A 62 -1.51 6.33 1.62
C ASP A 62 -2.05 6.18 3.06
N ASP A 63 -2.16 7.30 3.76
CA ASP A 63 -2.92 7.37 5.00
C ASP A 63 -4.43 7.29 4.69
N GLU A 64 -5.26 6.75 5.58
CA GLU A 64 -6.67 6.46 5.30
C GLU A 64 -7.52 7.69 4.93
N ASN A 65 -7.05 8.89 5.30
CA ASN A 65 -7.71 10.15 4.98
C ASN A 65 -7.10 10.86 3.77
N VAL A 66 -6.06 10.31 3.11
CA VAL A 66 -5.51 10.84 1.87
C VAL A 66 -6.38 10.38 0.70
N ASN A 67 -7.17 11.28 0.15
CA ASN A 67 -8.07 10.99 -0.97
C ASN A 67 -7.70 11.86 -2.19
N SER A 68 -8.38 12.99 -2.37
CA SER A 68 -8.15 13.94 -3.46
C SER A 68 -8.33 15.38 -2.96
N GLN A 69 -7.41 15.81 -2.11
CA GLN A 69 -7.40 17.16 -1.53
C GLN A 69 -6.76 18.21 -2.45
N PRO A 70 -6.96 19.51 -2.19
CA PRO A 70 -6.36 20.59 -2.99
C PRO A 70 -4.83 20.54 -3.06
N PHE A 71 -4.15 20.07 -2.02
CA PHE A 71 -2.69 19.97 -1.99
C PHE A 71 -2.13 18.75 -2.73
N MET A 72 -2.96 17.76 -3.06
CA MET A 72 -2.54 16.53 -3.72
C MET A 72 -3.74 15.81 -4.34
N ARG A 73 -3.99 16.05 -5.64
CA ARG A 73 -5.05 15.33 -6.37
C ARG A 73 -4.63 13.89 -6.58
N TRP A 74 -5.59 12.96 -6.56
CA TRP A 74 -5.29 11.52 -6.68
C TRP A 74 -4.53 11.19 -7.97
N ARG A 75 -4.85 11.85 -9.08
CA ARG A 75 -4.19 11.68 -10.39
C ARG A 75 -2.75 12.16 -10.44
N GLU A 76 -2.37 13.07 -9.54
CA GLU A 76 -0.99 13.57 -9.47
C GLU A 76 -0.15 12.68 -8.57
N ARG A 77 -0.79 11.98 -7.63
CA ARG A 77 -0.12 11.09 -6.66
C ARG A 77 0.15 9.69 -7.24
N PHE A 78 -0.78 9.17 -8.04
CA PHE A 78 -0.71 7.86 -8.71
C PHE A 78 -0.20 8.02 -10.13
#